data_AF-A0A2U2D1C8-F1
#
_entry.id   AF-A0A2U2D1C8-F1
#
_cell.length_a   1.000
_cell.length_b   1.000
_cell.length_c   1.000
_cell.angle_alpha   90.00
_cell.angle_beta   90.00
_cell.angle_gamma   90.00
#
_symmetry.space_group_name_H-M   'P 1'
#
loop_
_entity.id
_entity.type
_entity.pdbx_description
1 polymer ?
#
loop_
_entity_poly.entity_id
_entity_poly.type
_entity_poly.pdbx_seq_one_letter_code
_entity_poly.pdbx_strand_id
1 'polypeptide(L)'
;MPNSNQTYVCPVCRYPDLDEPAYDSFGCASYNICPCCGTEFGYDDSTTAHSDLRGKWVSEGMQWWSKHQLKPNDWDPVRQLKNN
;
A
#
# COMPACT_ATOMS: atom_id res chain seq x y z
N MET A 1 16.95 1.72 12.56
CA MET A 1 16.24 3.00 12.37
C MET A 1 16.23 3.27 10.87
N PRO A 2 15.07 3.27 10.19
CA PRO A 2 15.06 3.62 8.78
C PRO A 2 15.40 5.11 8.62
N ASN A 3 16.22 5.41 7.61
CA ASN A 3 16.66 6.76 7.25
C ASN A 3 15.45 7.67 7.03
N SER A 4 15.49 8.88 7.60
CA SER A 4 14.41 9.88 7.62
C SER A 4 14.05 10.50 6.27
N ASN A 5 14.30 9.82 5.14
CA ASN A 5 14.11 10.37 3.80
C ASN A 5 13.80 9.32 2.70
N GLN A 6 13.35 8.11 3.06
CA GLN A 6 12.87 7.13 2.08
C GLN A 6 11.35 6.95 2.23
N THR A 7 10.62 7.36 1.20
CA THR A 7 9.18 7.12 1.06
C THR A 7 8.99 5.86 0.24
N TYR A 8 8.34 4.84 0.81
CA TYR A 8 8.09 3.60 0.12
C TYR A 8 6.65 3.57 -0.40
N VAL A 9 6.52 3.32 -1.70
CA VAL A 9 5.21 3.36 -2.37
C VAL A 9 4.58 1.97 -2.35
N CYS A 10 3.33 1.90 -1.88
CA CYS A 10 2.55 0.67 -1.96
C CYS A 10 2.34 0.26 -3.43
N PRO A 11 2.76 -0.94 -3.85
CA PRO A 11 2.63 -1.37 -5.23
C PRO A 11 1.17 -1.60 -5.62
N VAL A 12 0.28 -1.85 -4.65
CA VAL A 12 -1.16 -2.04 -4.88
C VAL A 12 -1.85 -0.70 -5.08
N CYS A 13 -1.88 0.17 -4.08
CA CYS A 13 -2.71 1.38 -4.11
C CYS A 13 -1.95 2.69 -4.35
N ARG A 14 -0.62 2.66 -4.45
CA ARG A 14 0.26 3.85 -4.59
C ARG A 14 0.31 4.78 -3.38
N TYR A 15 -0.12 4.34 -2.20
CA TYR A 15 0.12 5.08 -0.96
C TYR A 15 1.63 5.32 -0.78
N PRO A 16 2.10 6.57 -0.64
CA PRO A 16 3.52 6.90 -0.76
C PRO A 16 4.33 6.72 0.52
N ASP A 17 3.66 6.54 1.66
CA ASP A 17 4.28 6.62 2.98
C ASP A 17 4.20 5.28 3.73
N LEU A 18 4.56 4.17 3.06
CA LEU A 18 4.80 2.92 3.79
C LEU A 18 6.05 3.07 4.68
N ASP A 19 6.03 2.43 5.85
CA ASP A 19 7.15 2.44 6.80
C ASP A 19 8.38 1.69 6.26
N GLU A 20 8.16 0.70 5.39
CA GLU A 20 9.19 -0.11 4.73
C GLU A 20 8.71 -0.55 3.33
N PRO A 21 9.62 -0.96 2.42
CA PRO A 21 9.20 -1.40 1.08
C PRO A 21 8.39 -2.70 1.19
N ALA A 22 7.44 -2.91 0.26
CA ALA A 22 6.66 -4.16 0.23
C ALA A 22 7.57 -5.40 0.09
N TYR A 23 8.65 -5.25 -0.67
CA TYR A 23 9.70 -6.25 -0.85
C TYR A 23 11.07 -5.56 -0.81
N ASP A 24 12.04 -6.19 -0.15
CA ASP A 24 13.42 -5.70 -0.14
C ASP A 24 14.18 -6.00 -1.46
N SER A 25 15.46 -5.63 -1.52
CA SER A 25 16.30 -5.85 -2.70
C SER A 25 16.57 -7.33 -3.00
N PHE A 26 16.31 -8.24 -2.07
CA PHE A 26 16.45 -9.69 -2.24
C PHE A 26 15.11 -10.35 -2.59
N GLY A 27 14.02 -9.59 -2.67
CA GLY A 27 12.67 -10.09 -2.93
C GLY A 27 12.00 -10.69 -1.69
N CYS A 28 12.53 -10.44 -0.49
CA CYS A 28 11.87 -10.85 0.75
C CYS A 28 10.71 -9.88 1.04
N ALA A 29 9.52 -10.43 1.29
CA ALA A 29 8.34 -9.65 1.66
C ALA A 29 8.52 -9.02 3.04
N SER A 30 7.92 -7.85 3.23
CA SER A 30 7.98 -7.14 4.49
C SER A 30 6.98 -7.65 5.54
N TYR A 31 5.91 -8.33 5.12
CA TYR A 31 4.79 -8.74 5.98
C TYR A 31 4.05 -7.57 6.65
N ASN A 32 4.38 -6.34 6.27
CA ASN A 32 3.64 -5.16 6.68
C ASN A 32 2.30 -5.07 5.93
N ILE A 33 1.33 -4.46 6.61
CA ILE A 33 0.00 -4.22 6.06
C ILE A 33 -0.08 -2.77 5.58
N CYS A 34 -0.41 -2.56 4.32
CA CYS A 34 -0.62 -1.21 3.81
C CYS A 34 -1.80 -0.55 4.54
N PRO A 35 -1.64 0.60 5.22
CA PRO A 35 -2.73 1.22 5.96
C PRO A 35 -3.85 1.76 5.06
N CYS A 36 -3.52 2.02 3.79
CA CYS A 36 -4.45 2.52 2.80
C CYS A 36 -5.34 1.40 2.23
N CYS A 37 -4.76 0.38 1.58
CA CYS A 37 -5.55 -0.66 0.90
C CYS A 37 -5.68 -1.98 1.66
N GLY A 38 -4.97 -2.13 2.78
CA GLY A 38 -5.07 -3.32 3.64
C GLY A 38 -4.34 -4.56 3.15
N THR A 39 -3.58 -4.47 2.06
CA THR A 39 -2.77 -5.60 1.57
C THR A 39 -1.67 -5.93 2.57
N GLU A 40 -1.62 -7.17 3.02
CA GLU A 40 -0.49 -7.76 3.74
C GLU A 40 0.51 -8.36 2.74
N PHE A 41 1.70 -7.75 2.63
CA PHE A 41 2.71 -8.14 1.65
C PHE A 41 3.36 -9.49 2.01
N GLY A 42 3.48 -10.39 1.05
CA GLY A 42 3.89 -11.77 1.25
C GLY A 42 2.75 -12.71 1.67
N TYR A 43 1.56 -12.20 1.97
CA TYR A 43 0.38 -13.01 2.29
C TYR A 43 -0.71 -12.86 1.23
N ASP A 44 -1.33 -11.68 1.11
CA ASP A 44 -2.41 -11.43 0.15
C ASP A 44 -1.93 -11.49 -1.29
N ASP A 45 -0.71 -11.03 -1.53
CA ASP A 45 -0.04 -11.01 -2.84
C ASP A 45 0.90 -12.21 -3.05
N SER A 46 0.84 -13.23 -2.18
CA SER A 46 1.63 -14.46 -2.34
C SER A 46 1.30 -15.24 -3.62
N THR A 47 0.04 -15.16 -4.05
CA THR A 47 -0.49 -15.82 -5.25
C THR A 47 -1.37 -14.91 -6.11
N THR A 48 -1.64 -13.69 -5.65
CA THR A 48 -2.50 -12.72 -6.34
C THR A 48 -1.67 -11.54 -6.83
N ALA A 49 -1.82 -11.14 -8.09
CA ALA A 49 -1.09 -10.00 -8.61
C ALA A 49 -1.55 -8.70 -7.93
N HIS A 50 -0.62 -7.75 -7.74
CA HIS A 50 -0.93 -6.42 -7.18
C HIS A 50 -2.00 -5.67 -8.00
N SER A 51 -2.11 -5.92 -9.30
CA SER A 51 -3.16 -5.35 -10.15
C SER A 51 -4.56 -5.84 -9.77
N ASP A 52 -4.70 -7.11 -9.39
CA ASP A 52 -5.98 -7.71 -9.06
C ASP A 52 -6.43 -7.27 -7.67
N LEU A 53 -5.48 -7.22 -6.72
CA LEU A 53 -5.71 -6.62 -5.40
C LEU A 53 -6.11 -5.14 -5.51
N ARG A 54 -5.48 -4.38 -6.41
CA ARG A 54 -5.86 -3.00 -6.72
C ARG A 54 -7.28 -2.94 -7.27
N GLY A 55 -7.61 -3.81 -8.23
CA GLY A 55 -8.95 -3.89 -8.82
C GLY A 55 -10.02 -4.17 -7.77
N LYS A 56 -9.75 -5.11 -6.85
CA LYS A 56 -10.62 -5.40 -5.71
C LYS A 56 -10.83 -4.17 -4.83
N TRP A 57 -9.76 -3.54 -4.35
CA TRP A 57 -9.84 -2.32 -3.54
C TRP A 57 -10.61 -1.19 -4.24
N VAL A 58 -10.40 -1.02 -5.55
CA VAL A 58 -11.15 -0.05 -6.36
C VAL A 58 -12.64 -0.39 -6.42
N SER A 59 -12.99 -1.67 -6.63
CA SER A 59 -14.38 -2.13 -6.68
C SER A 59 -15.12 -1.99 -5.34
N GLU A 60 -14.39 -2.03 -4.23
CA GLU A 60 -14.89 -1.84 -2.86
C GLU A 60 -15.02 -0.35 -2.46
N GLY A 61 -14.75 0.57 -3.40
CA GLY A 61 -14.89 2.01 -3.19
C GLY A 61 -13.63 2.69 -2.64
N MET A 62 -12.47 2.04 -2.75
CA MET A 62 -11.17 2.59 -2.34
C MET A 62 -11.17 3.10 -0.90
N GLN A 63 -11.73 2.30 0.02
CA GLN A 63 -11.83 2.68 1.42
C GLN A 63 -10.44 2.70 2.07
N TRP A 64 -10.22 3.62 2.99
CA TRP A 64 -9.05 3.60 3.85
C TRP A 64 -9.18 2.43 4.83
N TRP A 65 -8.24 1.49 4.77
CA TRP A 65 -8.34 0.23 5.51
C TRP A 65 -8.05 0.38 7.01
N SER A 66 -7.02 1.16 7.37
CA SER A 66 -6.55 1.22 8.75
C SER A 66 -7.53 1.96 9.66
N LYS A 67 -7.85 1.33 10.81
CA LYS A 67 -8.64 1.94 11.89
C LYS A 67 -7.78 2.68 12.91
N HIS A 68 -6.46 2.44 12.91
CA HIS A 68 -5.51 2.96 13.89
C HIS A 68 -4.62 4.05 13.31
N GLN A 69 -4.27 3.94 12.01
CA GLN A 69 -3.54 4.98 11.30
C GLN A 69 -4.54 5.84 10.55
N LEU A 70 -4.53 7.14 10.85
CA LEU A 70 -5.43 8.09 10.22
C LEU A 70 -5.00 8.31 8.77
N LYS A 71 -5.98 8.37 7.87
CA LYS A 71 -5.76 8.83 6.50
C LYS A 71 -5.24 10.28 6.50
N PRO A 72 -4.41 10.69 5.54
CA PRO A 72 -4.03 12.08 5.37
C PRO A 72 -5.24 13.01 5.26
N ASN A 73 -5.07 14.27 5.69
CA ASN A 73 -6.07 15.31 5.43
C ASN A 73 -6.25 15.46 3.90
N ASP A 74 -7.50 15.64 3.48
CA ASP A 74 -7.87 15.75 2.06
C ASP A 74 -7.42 14.56 1.19
N TRP A 75 -7.26 13.38 1.81
CA TRP A 75 -6.92 12.16 1.09
C TRP A 75 -7.99 11.83 0.02
N ASP A 76 -7.52 11.72 -1.22
CA ASP A 76 -8.29 11.36 -2.40
C ASP A 76 -7.65 10.09 -3.05
N PRO A 77 -8.34 8.94 -2.99
CA PRO A 77 -7.81 7.69 -3.54
C PRO A 77 -7.67 7.71 -5.06
N VAL A 78 -8.50 8.48 -5.77
CA VAL A 78 -8.44 8.62 -7.23
C VAL A 78 -7.20 9.42 -7.62
N ARG A 79 -6.91 10.50 -6.88
CA ARG A 79 -5.67 11.26 -7.06
C ARG A 79 -4.43 10.43 -6.73
N GLN A 80 -4.50 9.62 -5.67
CA GLN A 80 -3.40 8.72 -5.28
C GLN A 80 -2.98 7.78 -6.41
N LEU A 81 -3.94 7.20 -7.13
CA LEU A 81 -3.66 6.29 -8.26
C LEU A 81 -3.11 6.99 -9.52
N LYS A 82 -3.32 8.31 -9.66
CA LYS A 82 -2.90 9.08 -10.85
C LYS A 82 -1.46 9.57 -10.81
N ASN A 83 -0.83 9.60 -9.65
CA ASN A 83 0.58 9.99 -9.53
C ASN A 83 1.47 8.86 -10.09
N ASN A 84 1.86 9.02 -11.37
CA ASN A 84 2.77 8.14 -12.11
C ASN A 84 4.23 8.50 -11.86
#